data_AF-A0A1W6STF5-F1
#
_entry.id   AF-A0A1W6STF5-F1
#
_cell.length_a   1.000
_cell.length_b   1.000
_cell.length_c   1.000
_cell.angle_alpha   90.00
_cell.angle_beta   90.00
_cell.angle_gamma   90.00
#
_symmetry.space_group_name_H-M   'P 1'
#
loop_
_entity.id
_entity.type
_entity.pdbx_description
1 polymer ?
#
loop_
_entity_poly.entity_id
_entity_poly.type
_entity_poly.pdbx_seq_one_letter_code
_entity_poly.pdbx_strand_id
1 'polypeptide(L)'
;MMASREHRMHHWLWHEVRNNWHQYPRDIQQKIDELGWRPPRPVLDEGGNPNLENDSGEDFLYMHRQMIGDVNATLKQVGDPGYPRVQGWLEVPPPGDASYPVPPAWFDPGGQGQAPFANLERIKSNMFYEKRFRFWQKAFTDPVFLRSVTLGKLGVLIEMTIHNAMHMRWAASTGTVRPDPLQATGDIDPTRGEVIGVEWDDPRYDFLGDTYSSHVNPIFWKLHGWIDDRVEGWKIANGVYGNNFWKGTWIGKMPGHAEMVAPHALHEGPEHVVSPMAESQQVANLIAQTGVFHNNPFMPSFSMEAW
;
A
#
# COMPACT_ATOMS: atom_id res chain seq x y z
N MET A 1 -17.27 -6.02 1.12
CA MET A 1 -16.11 -6.24 0.22
C MET A 1 -14.82 -5.79 0.87
N MET A 2 -14.63 -4.48 1.11
CA MET A 2 -13.35 -3.95 1.62
C MET A 2 -12.89 -4.54 2.96
N ALA A 3 -13.80 -4.82 3.90
CA ALA A 3 -13.43 -5.43 5.19
C ALA A 3 -13.29 -6.97 5.15
N SER A 4 -13.43 -7.62 3.98
CA SER A 4 -13.29 -9.08 3.89
C SER A 4 -11.83 -9.50 4.10
N ARG A 5 -11.61 -10.63 4.79
CA ARG A 5 -10.28 -11.19 5.01
C ARG A 5 -9.48 -11.31 3.72
N GLU A 6 -10.12 -11.75 2.65
CA GLU A 6 -9.49 -11.93 1.34
C GLU A 6 -8.88 -10.63 0.80
N HIS A 7 -9.63 -9.52 0.86
CA HIS A 7 -9.14 -8.21 0.43
C HIS A 7 -8.08 -7.64 1.38
N ARG A 8 -8.25 -7.86 2.68
CA ARG A 8 -7.27 -7.46 3.70
C ARG A 8 -5.91 -8.14 3.50
N MET A 9 -5.94 -9.45 3.29
CA MET A 9 -4.76 -10.28 3.00
C MET A 9 -4.10 -9.87 1.69
N HIS A 10 -4.88 -9.67 0.64
CA HIS A 10 -4.37 -9.23 -0.67
C HIS A 10 -3.62 -7.89 -0.56
N HIS A 11 -4.25 -6.88 0.03
CA HIS A 11 -3.64 -5.56 0.17
C HIS A 11 -2.38 -5.59 1.03
N TRP A 12 -2.41 -6.33 2.14
CA TRP A 12 -1.24 -6.50 3.00
C TRP A 12 -0.10 -7.24 2.29
N LEU A 13 -0.36 -8.41 1.70
CA LEU A 13 0.65 -9.22 0.99
C LEU A 13 1.26 -8.48 -0.19
N TRP A 14 0.44 -7.76 -0.97
CA TRP A 14 0.93 -7.01 -2.12
C TRP A 14 1.98 -5.97 -1.71
N HIS A 15 1.73 -5.24 -0.61
CA HIS A 15 2.71 -4.32 -0.02
C HIS A 15 3.90 -5.05 0.60
N GLU A 16 3.65 -6.03 1.45
CA GLU A 16 4.67 -6.77 2.21
C GLU A 16 5.72 -7.38 1.28
N VAL A 17 5.27 -8.10 0.25
CA VAL A 17 6.16 -8.79 -0.68
C VAL A 17 6.97 -7.81 -1.54
N ARG A 18 6.36 -6.72 -2.04
CA ARG A 18 7.08 -5.72 -2.87
C ARG A 18 8.10 -4.93 -2.07
N ASN A 19 7.78 -4.62 -0.81
CA ASN A 19 8.62 -3.80 0.06
C ASN A 19 9.81 -4.58 0.61
N ASN A 20 9.65 -5.89 0.86
CA ASN A 20 10.65 -6.70 1.53
C ASN A 20 11.28 -7.79 0.66
N TRP A 21 10.98 -7.83 -0.64
CA TRP A 21 11.47 -8.89 -1.55
C TRP A 21 12.94 -9.24 -1.35
N HIS A 22 13.82 -8.23 -1.37
CA HIS A 22 15.26 -8.41 -1.24
C HIS A 22 15.74 -8.71 0.18
N GLN A 23 14.89 -8.52 1.19
CA GLN A 23 15.20 -8.86 2.57
C GLN A 23 14.88 -10.32 2.90
N TYR A 24 13.99 -10.96 2.13
CA TYR A 24 13.69 -12.38 2.33
C TYR A 24 14.90 -13.27 1.97
N PRO A 25 15.14 -14.37 2.72
CA PRO A 25 16.06 -15.42 2.31
C PRO A 25 15.74 -15.95 0.89
N ARG A 26 16.77 -16.32 0.12
CA ARG A 26 16.61 -16.75 -1.29
C ARG A 26 15.69 -17.97 -1.46
N ASP A 27 15.69 -18.90 -0.50
CA ASP A 27 14.80 -20.07 -0.52
C ASP A 27 13.33 -19.68 -0.28
N ILE A 28 13.09 -18.65 0.55
CA ILE A 28 11.76 -18.09 0.76
C ILE A 28 11.30 -17.28 -0.45
N GLN A 29 12.19 -16.47 -1.06
CA GLN A 29 11.90 -15.81 -2.34
C GLN A 29 11.46 -16.83 -3.38
N GLN A 30 12.18 -17.95 -3.53
CA GLN A 30 11.83 -19.00 -4.48
C GLN A 30 10.44 -19.58 -4.20
N LYS A 31 10.11 -19.92 -2.94
CA LYS A 31 8.79 -20.46 -2.59
C LYS A 31 7.66 -19.45 -2.84
N ILE A 32 7.90 -18.16 -2.59
CA ILE A 32 6.92 -17.10 -2.91
C ILE A 32 6.78 -16.92 -4.43
N ASP A 33 7.88 -17.05 -5.19
CA ASP A 33 7.89 -17.03 -6.67
C ASP A 33 7.09 -18.21 -7.25
N GLU A 34 7.29 -19.42 -6.72
CA GLU A 34 6.54 -20.63 -7.09
C GLU A 34 5.03 -20.47 -6.84
N LEU A 35 4.63 -19.67 -5.85
CA LEU A 35 3.24 -19.29 -5.61
C LEU A 35 2.77 -18.12 -6.49
N GLY A 36 3.58 -17.63 -7.42
CA GLY A 36 3.25 -16.54 -8.34
C GLY A 36 3.19 -15.15 -7.69
N TRP A 37 3.76 -15.00 -6.49
CA TRP A 37 3.74 -13.74 -5.73
C TRP A 37 5.02 -12.91 -5.88
N ARG A 38 5.95 -13.32 -6.73
CA ARG A 38 7.15 -12.52 -7.01
C ARG A 38 6.78 -11.15 -7.57
N PRO A 39 7.20 -10.05 -6.93
CA PRO A 39 7.01 -8.72 -7.48
C PRO A 39 7.95 -8.55 -8.69
N PRO A 40 7.44 -8.16 -9.86
CA PRO A 40 8.29 -7.97 -11.04
C PRO A 40 9.26 -6.80 -10.85
N ARG A 41 8.88 -5.83 -10.03
CA ARG A 41 9.64 -4.61 -9.72
C ARG A 41 9.57 -4.34 -8.21
N PRO A 42 10.45 -4.95 -7.40
CA PRO A 42 10.57 -4.61 -5.98
C PRO A 42 10.77 -3.10 -5.80
N VAL A 43 10.12 -2.49 -4.81
CA VAL A 43 10.20 -1.03 -4.64
C VAL A 43 11.52 -0.61 -3.98
N LEU A 44 12.15 -1.49 -3.21
CA LEU A 44 13.49 -1.31 -2.68
C LEU A 44 14.50 -2.07 -3.55
N ASP A 45 15.72 -1.55 -3.68
CA ASP A 45 16.86 -2.26 -4.26
C ASP A 45 17.49 -3.25 -3.25
N GLU A 46 18.51 -3.99 -3.67
CA GLU A 46 19.24 -4.93 -2.81
C GLU A 46 19.96 -4.23 -1.63
N GLY A 47 20.17 -2.91 -1.70
CA GLY A 47 20.71 -2.09 -0.62
C GLY A 47 19.65 -1.52 0.32
N GLY A 48 18.37 -1.83 0.09
CA GLY A 48 17.25 -1.32 0.89
C GLY A 48 16.84 0.12 0.56
N ASN A 49 17.32 0.70 -0.54
CA ASN A 49 16.95 2.05 -0.96
C ASN A 49 15.79 2.03 -1.94
N PRO A 50 14.91 3.04 -1.96
CA PRO A 50 13.86 3.15 -2.97
C PRO A 50 14.44 3.14 -4.40
N ASN A 51 13.95 2.23 -5.23
CA ASN A 51 14.37 2.11 -6.61
C ASN A 51 13.55 3.05 -7.51
N LEU A 52 14.14 4.18 -7.86
CA LEU A 52 13.47 5.22 -8.67
C LEU A 52 13.43 4.92 -10.17
N GLU A 53 14.11 3.86 -10.62
CA GLU A 53 14.44 3.66 -12.04
C GLU A 53 13.89 2.34 -12.62
N ASN A 54 13.26 1.50 -11.80
CA ASN A 54 12.69 0.21 -12.23
C ASN A 54 11.19 0.23 -12.54
N ASP A 55 10.57 1.41 -12.57
CA ASP A 55 9.14 1.62 -12.79
C ASP A 55 8.20 0.99 -11.71
N SER A 56 8.70 0.58 -10.54
CA SER A 56 7.89 0.00 -9.43
C SER A 56 6.77 0.92 -8.94
N GLY A 57 6.97 2.25 -9.01
CA GLY A 57 5.93 3.21 -8.65
C GLY A 57 4.70 3.18 -9.57
N GLU A 58 4.81 2.65 -10.79
CA GLU A 58 3.64 2.43 -11.64
C GLU A 58 2.77 1.28 -11.12
N ASP A 59 3.38 0.21 -10.60
CA ASP A 59 2.64 -0.88 -9.94
C ASP A 59 1.84 -0.32 -8.75
N PHE A 60 2.43 0.61 -7.97
CA PHE A 60 1.75 1.34 -6.90
C PHE A 60 0.56 2.18 -7.36
N LEU A 61 0.76 3.04 -8.36
CA LEU A 61 -0.31 3.90 -8.86
C LEU A 61 -1.43 3.07 -9.50
N TYR A 62 -1.06 2.03 -10.26
CA TYR A 62 -2.01 1.18 -10.95
C TYR A 62 -2.85 0.34 -9.98
N MET A 63 -2.24 -0.30 -8.98
CA MET A 63 -2.95 -1.14 -8.00
C MET A 63 -4.04 -0.33 -7.27
N HIS A 64 -3.70 0.85 -6.77
CA HIS A 64 -4.66 1.71 -6.08
C HIS A 64 -5.74 2.26 -7.02
N ARG A 65 -5.41 2.53 -8.29
CA ARG A 65 -6.40 2.89 -9.31
C ARG A 65 -7.41 1.75 -9.55
N GLN A 66 -6.97 0.49 -9.55
CA GLN A 66 -7.88 -0.66 -9.64
C GLN A 66 -8.78 -0.75 -8.41
N MET A 67 -8.23 -0.63 -7.19
CA MET A 67 -9.03 -0.61 -5.95
C MET A 67 -10.11 0.49 -5.98
N ILE A 68 -9.76 1.70 -6.44
CA ILE A 68 -10.74 2.79 -6.63
C ILE A 68 -11.80 2.39 -7.67
N GLY A 69 -11.40 1.74 -8.76
CA GLY A 69 -12.31 1.19 -9.76
C GLY A 69 -13.34 0.21 -9.18
N ASP A 70 -12.89 -0.73 -8.36
CA ASP A 70 -13.74 -1.75 -7.73
C ASP A 70 -14.72 -1.14 -6.72
N VAL A 71 -14.25 -0.19 -5.90
CA VAL A 71 -15.12 0.56 -5.00
C VAL A 71 -16.14 1.38 -5.79
N ASN A 72 -15.73 2.03 -6.88
CA ASN A 72 -16.66 2.77 -7.73
C ASN A 72 -17.71 1.87 -8.39
N ALA A 73 -17.33 0.65 -8.81
CA ALA A 73 -18.27 -0.34 -9.32
C ALA A 73 -19.30 -0.73 -8.24
N THR A 74 -18.85 -0.91 -6.99
CA THR A 74 -19.71 -1.19 -5.83
C THR A 74 -20.65 -0.02 -5.52
N LEU A 75 -20.13 1.20 -5.43
CA LEU A 75 -20.91 2.42 -5.18
C LEU A 75 -22.00 2.62 -6.24
N LYS A 76 -21.67 2.37 -7.52
CA LYS A 76 -22.63 2.40 -8.61
C LYS A 76 -23.75 1.37 -8.44
N GLN A 77 -23.44 0.16 -7.97
CA GLN A 77 -24.45 -0.87 -7.68
C GLN A 77 -25.35 -0.50 -6.50
N VAL A 78 -24.78 0.10 -5.45
CA VAL A 78 -25.53 0.61 -4.30
C VAL A 78 -26.45 1.75 -4.71
N GLY A 79 -26.00 2.63 -5.61
CA GLY A 79 -26.82 3.69 -6.20
C GLY A 79 -27.13 4.85 -5.26
N ASP A 80 -26.36 5.04 -4.18
CA ASP A 80 -26.52 6.15 -3.26
C ASP A 80 -26.05 7.48 -3.90
N PRO A 81 -26.96 8.47 -4.11
CA PRO A 81 -26.58 9.75 -4.72
C PRO A 81 -25.58 10.57 -3.89
N GLY A 82 -25.47 10.31 -2.58
CA GLY A 82 -24.48 10.95 -1.70
C GLY A 82 -23.06 10.44 -1.91
N TYR A 83 -22.91 9.23 -2.48
CA TYR A 83 -21.63 8.57 -2.70
C TYR A 83 -21.53 8.00 -4.13
N PRO A 84 -21.57 8.85 -5.17
CA PRO A 84 -21.63 8.39 -6.55
C PRO A 84 -20.33 7.72 -7.02
N ARG A 85 -19.20 8.09 -6.41
CA ARG A 85 -17.86 7.52 -6.63
C ARG A 85 -16.92 7.99 -5.52
N VAL A 86 -15.77 7.34 -5.40
CA VAL A 86 -14.62 7.84 -4.66
C VAL A 86 -14.27 9.24 -5.17
N GLN A 87 -14.16 10.17 -4.24
CA GLN A 87 -13.72 11.54 -4.48
C GLN A 87 -12.53 11.82 -3.58
N GLY A 88 -11.35 11.94 -4.19
CA GLY A 88 -10.13 12.33 -3.50
C GLY A 88 -10.19 13.74 -2.94
N TRP A 89 -9.22 14.07 -2.11
CA TRP A 89 -8.97 15.46 -1.77
C TRP A 89 -8.46 16.22 -3.00
N LEU A 90 -8.89 17.47 -3.16
CA LEU A 90 -8.29 18.38 -4.15
C LEU A 90 -6.93 18.87 -3.66
N GLU A 91 -6.91 19.32 -2.41
CA GLU A 91 -5.72 19.66 -1.64
C GLU A 91 -5.71 18.88 -0.34
N VAL A 92 -4.53 18.50 0.13
CA VAL A 92 -4.38 17.82 1.41
C VAL A 92 -4.93 18.73 2.53
N PRO A 93 -5.81 18.24 3.42
CA PRO A 93 -6.45 19.10 4.40
C PRO A 93 -5.44 19.80 5.31
N PRO A 94 -5.55 21.13 5.48
CA PRO A 94 -4.66 21.89 6.34
C PRO A 94 -4.90 21.61 7.83
N PRO A 95 -3.95 21.97 8.70
CA PRO A 95 -4.17 21.98 10.13
C PRO A 95 -5.42 22.79 10.49
N GLY A 96 -6.31 22.20 11.29
CA GLY A 96 -7.55 22.84 11.72
C GLY A 96 -8.73 22.68 10.78
N ASP A 97 -8.60 21.92 9.68
CA ASP A 97 -9.77 21.51 8.88
C ASP A 97 -10.74 20.68 9.74
N ALA A 98 -11.93 21.22 9.96
CA ALA A 98 -12.95 20.60 10.81
C ALA A 98 -13.58 19.34 10.17
N SER A 99 -13.50 19.19 8.85
CA SER A 99 -14.02 18.02 8.13
C SER A 99 -13.05 16.84 8.21
N TYR A 100 -11.75 17.13 8.34
CA TYR A 100 -10.68 16.12 8.38
C TYR A 100 -9.70 16.39 9.53
N PRO A 101 -10.18 16.41 10.80
CA PRO A 101 -9.33 16.67 11.94
C PRO A 101 -8.21 15.64 12.04
N VAL A 102 -7.01 16.10 12.37
CA VAL A 102 -5.84 15.25 12.59
C VAL A 102 -5.94 14.65 14.01
N PRO A 103 -6.04 13.31 14.16
CA PRO A 103 -6.08 12.70 15.49
C PRO A 103 -4.78 12.98 16.26
N PRO A 104 -4.83 13.13 17.60
CA PRO A 104 -3.64 13.36 18.41
C PRO A 104 -2.62 12.22 18.25
N ALA A 105 -1.34 12.52 18.45
CA ALA A 105 -0.32 11.48 18.54
C ALA A 105 -0.56 10.62 19.79
N TRP A 106 -0.23 9.33 19.72
CA TRP A 106 -0.36 8.39 20.83
C TRP A 106 0.95 7.68 21.10
N PHE A 107 1.18 7.37 22.37
CA PHE A 107 2.30 6.54 22.80
C PHE A 107 1.90 5.07 22.75
N ASP A 108 2.74 4.23 22.16
CA ASP A 108 2.62 2.77 22.20
C ASP A 108 3.64 2.19 23.19
N PRO A 109 3.24 1.82 24.42
CA PRO A 109 4.12 1.24 25.41
C PRO A 109 4.61 -0.17 25.05
N GLY A 110 3.94 -0.87 24.13
CA GLY A 110 4.24 -2.24 23.73
C GLY A 110 5.32 -2.36 22.66
N GLY A 111 5.59 -1.28 21.91
CA GLY A 111 6.78 -1.08 21.08
C GLY A 111 7.18 -2.21 20.13
N GLN A 112 6.25 -3.06 19.68
CA GLN A 112 6.54 -4.19 18.77
C GLN A 112 6.22 -3.88 17.29
N GLY A 113 5.85 -2.64 16.93
CA GLY A 113 5.55 -2.36 15.51
C GLY A 113 5.13 -0.93 15.16
N GLN A 114 5.47 0.09 15.96
CA GLN A 114 5.05 1.46 15.67
C GLN A 114 6.22 2.43 15.58
N ALA A 115 6.05 3.41 14.69
CA ALA A 115 6.79 4.66 14.65
C ALA A 115 7.13 5.13 16.07
N PRO A 116 8.41 5.44 16.39
CA PRO A 116 8.75 6.08 17.65
C PRO A 116 7.81 7.26 17.90
N PHE A 117 7.29 7.41 19.12
CA PHE A 117 6.31 8.46 19.45
C PHE A 117 6.71 9.84 18.91
N ALA A 118 7.99 10.20 19.03
CA ALA A 118 8.55 11.45 18.49
C ALA A 118 8.38 11.60 16.96
N ASN A 119 8.47 10.51 16.20
CA ASN A 119 8.22 10.54 14.76
C ASN A 119 6.73 10.73 14.44
N LEU A 120 5.84 10.06 15.18
CA LEU A 120 4.39 10.21 15.01
C LEU A 120 3.93 11.63 15.38
N GLU A 121 4.42 12.17 16.50
CA GLU A 121 4.21 13.55 16.92
C GLU A 121 4.69 14.53 15.84
N ARG A 122 5.88 14.30 15.28
CA ARG A 122 6.40 15.10 14.17
C ARG A 122 5.46 15.07 12.96
N ILE A 123 5.07 13.90 12.45
CA ILE A 123 4.21 13.75 11.26
C ILE A 123 2.85 14.45 11.45
N LYS A 124 2.29 14.38 12.67
CA LYS A 124 1.00 15.00 13.02
C LYS A 124 1.08 16.50 13.28
N SER A 125 2.27 17.05 13.50
CA SER A 125 2.45 18.49 13.78
C SER A 125 2.04 19.41 12.63
N ASN A 126 1.70 20.65 12.95
CA ASN A 126 1.44 21.69 11.96
C ASN A 126 2.72 22.06 11.20
N MET A 127 3.88 22.03 11.87
CA MET A 127 5.16 22.32 11.25
C MET A 127 5.48 21.33 10.12
N PHE A 128 5.23 20.03 10.34
CA PHE A 128 5.44 19.02 9.31
C PHE A 128 4.52 19.23 8.12
N TYR A 129 3.26 19.65 8.35
CA TYR A 129 2.37 20.02 7.27
C TYR A 129 2.94 21.20 6.44
N GLU A 130 3.30 22.30 7.10
CA GLU A 130 3.79 23.51 6.42
C GLU A 130 5.10 23.27 5.67
N LYS A 131 5.99 22.44 6.20
CA LYS A 131 7.31 22.19 5.62
C LYS A 131 7.34 21.05 4.61
N ARG A 132 6.53 20.00 4.80
CA ARG A 132 6.59 18.77 3.99
C ARG A 132 5.38 18.61 3.10
N PHE A 133 4.17 18.55 3.67
CA PHE A 133 2.95 18.34 2.88
C PHE A 133 2.75 19.41 1.81
N ARG A 134 2.92 20.69 2.17
CA ARG A 134 2.79 21.78 1.19
C ARG A 134 3.85 21.72 0.09
N PHE A 135 5.07 21.34 0.46
CA PHE A 135 6.17 21.17 -0.50
C PHE A 135 5.87 20.02 -1.48
N TRP A 136 5.55 18.83 -0.96
CA TRP A 136 5.23 17.65 -1.77
C TRP A 136 4.00 17.87 -2.65
N GLN A 137 2.92 18.46 -2.10
CA GLN A 137 1.74 18.81 -2.89
C GLN A 137 2.09 19.73 -4.05
N LYS A 138 2.88 20.79 -3.78
CA LYS A 138 3.32 21.71 -4.83
C LYS A 138 4.17 21.00 -5.88
N ALA A 139 5.14 20.17 -5.48
CA ALA A 139 6.00 19.45 -6.41
C ALA A 139 5.19 18.48 -7.30
N PHE A 140 4.32 17.67 -6.70
CA PHE A 140 3.55 16.64 -7.42
C PHE A 140 2.37 17.19 -8.23
N THR A 141 2.14 18.51 -8.21
CA THR A 141 1.16 19.19 -9.06
C THR A 141 1.80 20.18 -10.04
N ASP A 142 3.10 20.44 -9.93
CA ASP A 142 3.83 21.35 -10.82
C ASP A 142 4.11 20.68 -12.18
N PRO A 143 3.55 21.19 -13.30
CA PRO A 143 3.79 20.62 -14.62
C PRO A 143 5.27 20.60 -15.04
N VAL A 144 6.11 21.51 -14.51
CA VAL A 144 7.55 21.50 -14.81
C VAL A 144 8.22 20.28 -14.18
N PHE A 145 7.92 20.01 -12.91
CA PHE A 145 8.41 18.81 -12.22
C PHE A 145 7.83 17.53 -12.83
N LEU A 146 6.53 17.51 -13.14
CA LEU A 146 5.89 16.32 -13.72
C LEU A 146 6.47 15.93 -15.08
N ARG A 147 7.00 16.89 -15.85
CA ARG A 147 7.72 16.62 -17.11
C ARG A 147 9.15 16.13 -16.90
N SER A 148 9.74 16.33 -15.73
CA SER A 148 11.13 15.93 -15.45
C SER A 148 11.26 14.52 -14.88
N VAL A 149 10.15 13.82 -14.62
CA VAL A 149 10.13 12.48 -14.03
C VAL A 149 9.28 11.50 -14.85
N THR A 150 9.68 10.23 -14.89
CA THR A 150 8.83 9.15 -15.38
C THR A 150 7.66 8.92 -14.41
N LEU A 151 6.59 8.28 -14.89
CA LEU A 151 5.46 7.92 -14.03
C LEU A 151 5.89 6.95 -12.90
N GLY A 152 6.75 5.99 -13.21
CA GLY A 152 7.36 5.10 -12.22
C GLY A 152 8.10 5.85 -11.11
N LYS A 153 8.97 6.81 -11.48
CA LYS A 153 9.68 7.64 -10.51
C LYS A 153 8.73 8.49 -9.67
N LEU A 154 7.72 9.10 -10.30
CA LEU A 154 6.69 9.85 -9.59
C LEU A 154 5.96 8.97 -8.56
N GLY A 155 5.59 7.75 -8.94
CA GLY A 155 4.91 6.79 -8.06
C GLY A 155 5.74 6.45 -6.83
N VAL A 156 7.04 6.13 -7.00
CA VAL A 156 7.93 5.83 -5.86
C VAL A 156 8.11 7.05 -4.96
N LEU A 157 8.28 8.25 -5.54
CA LEU A 157 8.39 9.48 -4.76
C LEU A 157 7.12 9.73 -3.95
N ILE A 158 5.93 9.53 -4.52
CA ILE A 158 4.66 9.68 -3.80
C ILE A 158 4.54 8.63 -2.68
N GLU A 159 4.73 7.35 -3.00
CA GLU A 159 4.62 6.21 -2.07
C GLU A 159 5.52 6.43 -0.85
N MET A 160 6.80 6.71 -1.08
CA MET A 160 7.82 6.82 -0.04
C MET A 160 7.78 8.14 0.75
N THR A 161 6.95 9.11 0.34
CA THR A 161 6.86 10.42 1.01
C THR A 161 5.44 10.72 1.50
N ILE A 162 4.67 11.45 0.71
CA ILE A 162 3.39 12.05 1.12
C ILE A 162 2.34 10.98 1.39
N HIS A 163 2.32 9.87 0.66
CA HIS A 163 1.42 8.75 0.90
C HIS A 163 1.62 8.18 2.31
N ASN A 164 2.84 7.73 2.60
CA ASN A 164 3.23 7.21 3.91
C ASN A 164 2.91 8.21 5.05
N ALA A 165 3.23 9.49 4.83
CA ALA A 165 2.90 10.54 5.78
C ALA A 165 1.39 10.76 5.97
N MET A 166 0.57 10.66 4.91
CA MET A 166 -0.90 10.80 4.99
C MET A 166 -1.50 9.70 5.87
N HIS A 167 -1.11 8.45 5.65
CA HIS A 167 -1.57 7.33 6.47
C HIS A 167 -1.32 7.59 7.95
N MET A 168 -0.08 7.91 8.34
CA MET A 168 0.26 8.13 9.75
C MET A 168 -0.29 9.44 10.32
N ARG A 169 -0.46 10.48 9.50
CA ARG A 169 -1.04 11.75 9.95
C ARG A 169 -2.50 11.58 10.36
N TRP A 170 -3.31 10.88 9.57
CA TRP A 170 -4.73 10.68 9.88
C TRP A 170 -5.05 9.37 10.61
N ALA A 171 -4.09 8.47 10.79
CA ALA A 171 -4.26 7.33 11.68
C ALA A 171 -4.65 7.79 13.09
N ALA A 172 -5.61 7.11 13.71
CA ALA A 172 -5.96 7.27 15.11
C ALA A 172 -5.43 6.08 15.91
N SER A 173 -5.24 6.25 17.22
CA SER A 173 -4.94 5.11 18.09
C SER A 173 -6.12 4.15 18.11
N THR A 174 -5.86 2.88 17.83
CA THR A 174 -6.85 1.80 17.91
C THR A 174 -6.86 1.12 19.28
N GLY A 175 -5.96 1.50 20.19
CA GLY A 175 -5.75 0.85 21.50
C GLY A 175 -5.15 -0.57 21.44
N THR A 176 -5.38 -1.27 20.32
CA THR A 176 -4.79 -2.56 19.98
C THR A 176 -4.42 -2.55 18.50
N VAL A 177 -3.23 -3.04 18.16
CA VAL A 177 -2.76 -3.17 16.78
C VAL A 177 -2.46 -4.63 16.55
N ARG A 178 -2.77 -5.12 15.35
CA ARG A 178 -2.43 -6.47 14.93
C ARG A 178 -0.96 -6.71 15.23
N PRO A 179 -0.60 -7.73 16.03
CA PRO A 179 0.79 -8.03 16.29
C PRO A 179 1.51 -8.16 14.96
N ASP A 180 2.59 -7.40 14.83
CA ASP A 180 3.47 -7.58 13.70
C ASP A 180 4.10 -8.99 13.86
N PRO A 181 4.01 -9.86 12.86
CA PRO A 181 4.68 -11.17 12.91
C PRO A 181 6.22 -11.13 12.97
N LEU A 182 6.84 -9.96 13.21
CA LEU A 182 8.29 -9.72 13.45
C LEU A 182 8.98 -10.68 14.42
N GLN A 183 8.25 -11.23 15.39
CA GLN A 183 8.80 -12.33 16.16
C GLN A 183 8.59 -13.60 15.34
N ALA A 184 9.69 -14.20 14.86
CA ALA A 184 9.65 -15.56 14.34
C ALA A 184 8.90 -16.41 15.36
N THR A 185 7.67 -16.82 15.04
CA THR A 185 6.79 -17.51 16.00
C THR A 185 7.18 -18.98 16.15
N GLY A 186 8.35 -19.36 15.61
CA GLY A 186 8.86 -20.73 15.54
C GLY A 186 8.56 -21.39 14.20
N ASP A 187 8.53 -22.72 14.20
CA ASP A 187 8.23 -23.54 13.03
C ASP A 187 6.72 -23.49 12.68
N ILE A 188 6.29 -22.40 12.03
CA ILE A 188 4.96 -22.34 11.43
C ILE A 188 4.94 -23.27 10.22
N ASP A 189 4.06 -24.28 10.20
CA ASP A 189 3.79 -25.06 8.99
C ASP A 189 3.22 -24.11 7.93
N PRO A 190 3.94 -23.89 6.80
CA PRO A 190 3.52 -22.94 5.80
C PRO A 190 2.19 -23.34 5.14
N THR A 191 1.79 -24.60 5.25
CA THR A 191 0.55 -25.14 4.67
C THR A 191 -0.62 -25.22 5.66
N ARG A 192 -0.40 -24.96 6.96
CA ARG A 192 -1.42 -25.19 8.01
C ARG A 192 -1.57 -24.10 9.07
N GLY A 193 -0.64 -23.15 9.18
CA GLY A 193 -0.72 -22.08 10.16
C GLY A 193 -1.62 -20.91 9.72
N GLU A 194 -2.31 -20.27 10.66
CA GLU A 194 -2.87 -18.93 10.47
C GLU A 194 -2.05 -17.93 11.28
N VAL A 195 -1.14 -17.20 10.61
CA VAL A 195 -0.29 -16.20 11.28
C VAL A 195 -1.03 -14.92 11.66
N ILE A 196 -2.17 -14.66 11.02
CA ILE A 196 -3.05 -13.53 11.31
C ILE A 196 -4.35 -14.07 11.89
N GLY A 197 -4.61 -13.79 13.16
CA GLY A 197 -5.84 -14.21 13.83
C GLY A 197 -7.10 -13.59 13.19
N VAL A 198 -8.21 -14.33 13.24
CA VAL A 198 -9.51 -13.91 12.68
C VAL A 198 -10.12 -12.69 13.40
N GLU A 199 -9.65 -12.38 14.62
CA GLU A 199 -10.07 -11.18 15.36
C GLU A 199 -9.70 -9.88 14.64
N TRP A 200 -8.67 -9.90 13.78
CA TRP A 200 -8.23 -8.75 12.99
C TRP A 200 -9.09 -8.50 11.73
N ASP A 201 -10.02 -9.41 11.43
CA ASP A 201 -10.96 -9.26 10.32
C ASP A 201 -12.14 -8.36 10.68
N ASP A 202 -12.33 -8.03 11.96
CA ASP A 202 -13.39 -7.15 12.43
C ASP A 202 -13.41 -5.84 11.62
N PRO A 203 -14.54 -5.45 10.99
CA PRO A 203 -14.63 -4.21 10.23
C PRO A 203 -14.29 -2.94 11.03
N ARG A 204 -14.32 -3.01 12.37
CA ARG A 204 -13.88 -1.93 13.26
C ARG A 204 -12.36 -1.80 13.36
N TYR A 205 -11.62 -2.83 12.93
CA TYR A 205 -10.18 -2.72 12.71
C TYR A 205 -9.92 -2.10 11.34
N ASP A 206 -9.82 -0.77 11.34
CA ASP A 206 -9.62 0.11 10.19
C ASP A 206 -8.39 1.02 10.38
N PHE A 207 -7.34 0.49 11.00
CA PHE A 207 -6.14 1.25 11.31
C PHE A 207 -5.41 1.70 10.03
N LEU A 208 -5.41 3.01 9.77
CA LEU A 208 -4.71 3.57 8.60
C LEU A 208 -3.21 3.23 8.54
N GLY A 209 -2.58 2.93 9.67
CA GLY A 209 -1.16 2.58 9.73
C GLY A 209 -0.83 1.10 9.45
N ASP A 210 -1.81 0.25 9.14
CA ASP A 210 -1.60 -1.15 8.75
C ASP A 210 -2.24 -1.43 7.39
N THR A 211 -1.46 -1.91 6.41
CA THR A 211 -1.99 -2.26 5.08
C THR A 211 -3.05 -3.36 5.14
N TYR A 212 -3.10 -4.17 6.20
CA TYR A 212 -4.18 -5.12 6.43
C TYR A 212 -5.55 -4.45 6.65
N SER A 213 -5.59 -3.19 7.07
CA SER A 213 -6.84 -2.53 7.47
C SER A 213 -7.05 -1.13 6.93
N SER A 214 -6.02 -0.48 6.40
CA SER A 214 -6.08 0.93 6.01
C SER A 214 -7.20 1.22 5.00
N HIS A 215 -7.43 0.34 4.01
CA HIS A 215 -8.50 0.48 3.00
C HIS A 215 -9.93 0.38 3.57
N VAL A 216 -10.10 -0.09 4.80
CA VAL A 216 -11.40 -0.07 5.48
C VAL A 216 -11.73 1.33 5.99
N ASN A 217 -10.72 2.15 6.27
CA ASN A 217 -10.90 3.50 6.75
C ASN A 217 -11.38 4.45 5.63
N PRO A 218 -12.41 5.28 5.84
CA PRO A 218 -12.89 6.21 4.81
C PRO A 218 -11.83 7.22 4.32
N ILE A 219 -10.86 7.59 5.15
CA ILE A 219 -9.79 8.54 4.80
C ILE A 219 -8.84 7.95 3.75
N PHE A 220 -8.66 6.63 3.71
CA PHE A 220 -7.89 5.95 2.66
C PHE A 220 -8.37 6.35 1.27
N TRP A 221 -9.69 6.34 1.04
CA TRP A 221 -10.24 6.68 -0.27
C TRP A 221 -10.08 8.17 -0.61
N LYS A 222 -10.01 9.04 0.40
CA LYS A 222 -9.73 10.46 0.20
C LYS A 222 -8.28 10.72 -0.21
N LEU A 223 -7.33 10.08 0.46
CA LEU A 223 -5.91 10.24 0.16
C LEU A 223 -5.54 9.54 -1.15
N HIS A 224 -6.04 8.33 -1.41
CA HIS A 224 -5.75 7.61 -2.65
C HIS A 224 -6.42 8.24 -3.87
N GLY A 225 -7.58 8.87 -3.73
CA GLY A 225 -8.14 9.68 -4.81
C GLY A 225 -7.26 10.89 -5.16
N TRP A 226 -6.67 11.56 -4.17
CA TRP A 226 -5.70 12.64 -4.41
C TRP A 226 -4.44 12.14 -5.13
N ILE A 227 -3.96 10.94 -4.78
CA ILE A 227 -2.83 10.28 -5.43
C ILE A 227 -3.18 9.92 -6.88
N ASP A 228 -4.36 9.34 -7.10
CA ASP A 228 -4.82 8.93 -8.44
C ASP A 228 -4.91 10.12 -9.41
N ASP A 229 -5.36 11.28 -8.93
CA ASP A 229 -5.39 12.51 -9.71
C ASP A 229 -3.99 12.98 -10.15
N ARG A 230 -2.91 12.56 -9.48
CA ARG A 230 -1.52 12.88 -9.90
C ARG A 230 -1.13 12.17 -11.19
N VAL A 231 -1.69 10.99 -11.44
CA VAL A 231 -1.50 10.27 -12.71
C VAL A 231 -2.09 11.09 -13.85
N GLU A 232 -3.28 11.66 -13.68
CA GLU A 232 -3.90 12.51 -14.70
C GLU A 232 -3.13 13.82 -14.89
N GLY A 233 -2.64 14.44 -13.80
CA GLY A 233 -1.74 15.59 -13.88
C GLY A 233 -0.46 15.29 -14.68
N TRP A 234 0.17 14.14 -14.41
CA TRP A 234 1.37 13.71 -15.13
C TRP A 234 1.08 13.45 -16.61
N LYS A 235 -0.05 12.80 -16.93
CA LYS A 235 -0.48 12.56 -18.31
C LYS A 235 -0.66 13.85 -19.09
N ILE A 236 -1.36 14.83 -18.50
CA ILE A 236 -1.58 16.15 -19.09
C ILE A 236 -0.23 16.86 -19.31
N ALA A 237 0.65 16.85 -18.31
CA ALA A 237 1.95 17.52 -18.39
C ALA A 237 2.85 16.94 -19.50
N ASN A 238 2.71 15.64 -19.79
CA ASN A 238 3.54 14.90 -20.76
C ASN A 238 2.83 14.60 -22.09
N GLY A 239 1.60 15.09 -22.31
CA GLY A 239 0.84 14.84 -23.54
C GLY A 239 0.48 13.35 -23.77
N VAL A 240 0.27 12.60 -22.69
CA VAL A 240 -0.11 11.18 -22.73
C VAL A 240 -1.64 11.06 -22.69
N TYR A 241 -2.21 10.31 -23.64
CA TYR A 241 -3.65 10.13 -23.77
C TYR A 241 -4.02 8.64 -23.74
N GLY A 242 -5.24 8.32 -23.32
CA GLY A 242 -5.73 6.94 -23.19
C GLY A 242 -5.15 6.21 -21.98
N ASN A 243 -5.21 4.88 -22.01
CA ASN A 243 -4.81 3.98 -20.90
C ASN A 243 -3.63 3.05 -21.23
N ASN A 244 -3.12 3.07 -22.47
CA ASN A 244 -2.02 2.20 -22.92
C ASN A 244 -0.64 2.84 -22.67
N PHE A 245 -0.42 3.37 -21.47
CA PHE A 245 0.84 4.04 -21.08
C PHE A 245 1.52 3.38 -19.87
N TRP A 246 0.82 2.50 -19.16
CA TRP A 246 1.37 1.77 -18.03
C TRP A 246 2.44 0.77 -18.48
N LYS A 247 3.60 0.82 -17.84
CA LYS A 247 4.64 -0.22 -17.87
C LYS A 247 4.51 -1.16 -16.67
N GLY A 248 4.11 -0.62 -15.52
CA GLY A 248 3.83 -1.38 -14.30
C GLY A 248 2.33 -1.52 -14.07
N THR A 249 1.85 -2.76 -13.99
CA THR A 249 0.44 -3.10 -13.75
C THR A 249 0.28 -4.26 -12.77
N TRP A 250 1.32 -4.59 -12.02
CA TRP A 250 1.30 -5.74 -11.13
C TRP A 250 0.49 -5.45 -9.87
N ILE A 251 -0.61 -6.18 -9.72
CA ILE A 251 -1.53 -6.09 -8.58
C ILE A 251 -1.48 -7.34 -7.71
N GLY A 252 -0.47 -8.20 -7.87
CA GLY A 252 -0.45 -9.53 -7.27
C GLY A 252 -1.58 -10.42 -7.78
N LYS A 253 -1.93 -11.46 -7.04
CA LYS A 253 -3.07 -12.34 -7.34
C LYS A 253 -4.34 -11.81 -6.67
N MET A 254 -5.07 -10.97 -7.40
CA MET A 254 -6.35 -10.40 -6.94
C MET A 254 -7.46 -11.47 -6.93
N PRO A 255 -8.19 -11.61 -5.81
CA PRO A 255 -9.47 -12.31 -5.76
C PRO A 255 -10.43 -11.93 -6.88
N GLY A 256 -10.90 -12.92 -7.65
CA GLY A 256 -11.96 -12.70 -8.67
C GLY A 256 -11.52 -12.00 -9.96
N HIS A 257 -10.23 -11.66 -10.12
CA HIS A 257 -9.67 -11.22 -11.40
C HIS A 257 -8.95 -12.39 -12.06
N ALA A 258 -9.40 -12.79 -13.26
CA ALA A 258 -8.63 -13.71 -14.09
C ALA A 258 -7.27 -13.09 -14.41
N GLU A 259 -6.18 -13.82 -14.16
CA GLU A 259 -4.83 -13.38 -14.48
C GLU A 259 -4.74 -12.99 -15.96
N MET A 260 -4.20 -11.80 -16.25
CA MET A 260 -3.54 -11.62 -17.54
C MET A 260 -2.24 -12.42 -17.48
N VAL A 261 -2.35 -13.67 -17.92
CA VAL A 261 -1.32 -14.71 -17.96
C VAL A 261 0.01 -14.13 -18.43
N ALA A 262 1.02 -14.18 -17.56
CA ALA A 262 2.41 -14.02 -17.98
C ALA A 262 2.79 -15.18 -18.93
N PRO A 263 3.61 -14.98 -19.98
CA PRO A 263 3.86 -16.00 -21.02
C PRO A 263 4.58 -17.27 -20.54
N HIS A 264 4.90 -17.38 -19.24
CA HIS A 264 5.61 -18.52 -18.67
C HIS A 264 4.72 -19.56 -17.98
N ALA A 265 3.41 -19.32 -17.83
CA ALA A 265 2.49 -20.24 -17.14
C ALA A 265 1.77 -21.23 -18.08
N LEU A 266 2.37 -21.59 -19.22
CA LEU A 266 1.80 -22.60 -20.13
C LEU A 266 2.41 -23.98 -19.88
N HIS A 267 2.32 -24.54 -18.66
CA HIS A 267 2.57 -25.98 -18.47
C HIS A 267 2.10 -26.54 -17.11
N GLU A 268 0.85 -26.35 -16.70
CA GLU A 268 0.29 -27.19 -15.62
C GLU A 268 -1.13 -27.67 -15.95
N GLY A 269 -1.32 -28.99 -15.78
CA GLY A 269 -2.56 -29.71 -16.03
C GLY A 269 -3.63 -29.48 -14.96
N PRO A 270 -4.77 -30.18 -15.02
CA PRO A 270 -5.91 -29.94 -14.15
C PRO A 270 -5.70 -30.62 -12.79
N GLU A 271 -4.81 -30.11 -11.95
CA GLU A 271 -4.66 -30.59 -10.56
C GLU A 271 -4.67 -29.42 -9.58
N HIS A 272 -5.57 -29.54 -8.58
CA HIS A 272 -5.70 -28.68 -7.39
C HIS A 272 -5.78 -27.16 -7.60
N VAL A 273 -7.01 -26.66 -7.86
CA VAL A 273 -7.33 -25.24 -7.61
C VAL A 273 -7.30 -25.00 -6.10
N VAL A 274 -6.16 -24.53 -5.58
CA VAL A 274 -6.07 -24.02 -4.21
C VAL A 274 -6.90 -22.74 -4.11
N SER A 275 -7.72 -22.61 -3.07
CA SER A 275 -8.51 -21.38 -2.85
C SER A 275 -7.57 -20.16 -2.76
N PRO A 276 -7.87 -19.00 -3.36
CA PRO A 276 -7.03 -17.79 -3.27
C PRO A 276 -6.65 -17.40 -1.84
N MET A 277 -7.54 -17.68 -0.89
CA MET A 277 -7.29 -17.45 0.54
C MET A 277 -6.28 -18.46 1.13
N ALA A 278 -6.33 -19.73 0.73
CA ALA A 278 -5.35 -20.72 1.18
C ALA A 278 -3.94 -20.41 0.65
N GLU A 279 -3.83 -19.93 -0.60
CA GLU A 279 -2.57 -19.46 -1.17
C GLU A 279 -2.05 -18.23 -0.42
N SER A 280 -2.90 -17.21 -0.21
CA SER A 280 -2.54 -16.02 0.56
C SER A 280 -2.06 -16.36 1.97
N GLN A 281 -2.70 -17.33 2.62
CA GLN A 281 -2.27 -17.83 3.92
C GLN A 281 -0.90 -18.52 3.85
N GLN A 282 -0.64 -19.29 2.79
CA GLN A 282 0.65 -19.93 2.58
C GLN A 282 1.79 -18.91 2.40
N VAL A 283 1.57 -17.85 1.61
CA VAL A 283 2.53 -16.76 1.45
C VAL A 283 2.77 -16.07 2.80
N ALA A 284 1.71 -15.76 3.55
CA ALA A 284 1.82 -15.14 4.87
C ALA A 284 2.67 -15.97 5.84
N ASN A 285 2.47 -17.29 5.84
CA ASN A 285 3.23 -18.20 6.68
C ASN A 285 4.70 -18.28 6.29
N LEU A 286 5.01 -18.28 4.99
CA LEU A 286 6.39 -18.22 4.49
C LEU A 286 7.10 -16.96 4.94
N ILE A 287 6.44 -15.80 4.87
CA ILE A 287 7.00 -14.54 5.35
C ILE A 287 7.23 -14.62 6.87
N ALA A 288 6.30 -15.20 7.63
CA ALA A 288 6.43 -15.36 9.09
C ALA A 288 7.59 -16.24 9.55
N GLN A 289 8.03 -17.20 8.74
CA GLN A 289 9.24 -17.97 9.02
C GLN A 289 10.51 -17.11 8.97
N THR A 290 10.51 -16.01 8.22
CA THR A 290 11.69 -15.17 8.05
C THR A 290 11.96 -14.24 9.23
N GLY A 291 10.92 -13.86 9.98
CA GLY A 291 10.97 -12.73 10.92
C GLY A 291 11.27 -11.38 10.24
N VAL A 292 11.30 -11.33 8.90
CA VAL A 292 11.47 -10.13 8.10
C VAL A 292 10.08 -9.60 7.80
N PHE A 293 9.75 -8.49 8.47
CA PHE A 293 8.52 -7.76 8.22
C PHE A 293 8.81 -6.28 8.17
N HIS A 294 8.00 -5.55 7.40
CA HIS A 294 8.14 -4.11 7.38
C HIS A 294 7.61 -3.53 8.70
N ASN A 295 8.51 -3.12 9.59
CA ASN A 295 8.21 -2.24 10.73
C ASN A 295 7.57 -0.95 10.20
N ASN A 296 6.24 -0.93 10.12
CA ASN A 296 5.39 0.16 9.62
C ASN A 296 5.71 0.65 8.18
N PRO A 297 5.01 0.15 7.13
CA PRO A 297 5.24 0.53 5.72
C PRO A 297 5.01 2.02 5.44
N PHE A 298 4.37 2.73 6.37
CA PHE A 298 3.98 4.13 6.24
C PHE A 298 4.91 5.09 6.99
N MET A 299 6.05 4.61 7.49
CA MET A 299 7.05 5.47 8.11
C MET A 299 8.12 5.89 7.09
N PRO A 300 8.19 7.17 6.68
CA PRO A 300 9.15 7.60 5.69
C PRO A 300 10.58 7.52 6.24
N SER A 301 11.42 6.69 5.64
CA SER A 301 12.89 6.72 5.76
C SER A 301 13.54 7.64 4.73
N PHE A 302 12.76 8.08 3.73
CA PHE A 302 13.21 8.82 2.56
C PHE A 302 12.79 10.31 2.64
N SER A 303 13.73 11.22 2.34
CA SER A 303 13.48 12.67 2.24
C SER A 303 13.80 13.16 0.84
N MET A 304 12.85 13.85 0.21
CA MET A 304 13.06 14.53 -1.07
C MET A 304 13.98 15.76 -0.98
N GLU A 305 14.35 16.25 0.20
CA GLU A 305 15.19 17.46 0.34
C GLU A 305 16.63 17.30 -0.18
N ALA A 306 17.05 16.07 -0.50
CA ALA A 306 18.33 15.80 -1.15
C ALA A 306 18.31 15.97 -2.68
N TRP A 307 17.19 16.44 -3.26
CA TRP A 307 16.95 16.63 -4.69
C TRP A 307 16.31 17.99 -4.98
#